data_AF-A0A9D4FN47-F1
#
_entry.id   AF-A0A9D4FN47-F1
#
_cell.length_a   1.000
_cell.length_b   1.000
_cell.length_c   1.000
_cell.angle_alpha   90.00
_cell.angle_beta   90.00
_cell.angle_gamma   90.00
#
_symmetry.space_group_name_H-M   'P 1'
#
loop_
_entity.id
_entity.type
_entity.pdbx_description
1 polymer ?
#
loop_
_entity_poly.entity_id
_entity_poly.type
_entity_poly.pdbx_seq_one_letter_code
_entity_poly.pdbx_strand_id
1 'polypeptide(L)' 'MPGELRFFAKGGMTAARPDVELLQELKTFQPHVVVVVLGGNDICTSSSPADIVSSLLRLQTQLHEAGTTRAFLQHL' A
#
# COMPACT_ATOMS: atom_id res chain seq x y z
N MET A 1 -8.53 -12.24 -19.83
CA MET A 1 -7.10 -12.52 -19.65
C MET A 1 -6.91 -13.18 -18.29
N PRO A 2 -6.20 -14.32 -18.16
CA PRO A 2 -5.79 -14.80 -16.85
C PRO A 2 -4.74 -13.83 -16.30
N GLY A 3 -5.06 -13.15 -15.21
CA GLY A 3 -4.11 -12.29 -14.47
C GLY A 3 -3.52 -13.06 -13.31
N GLU A 4 -2.26 -12.78 -12.98
CA GLU A 4 -1.65 -13.28 -11.74
C GLU A 4 -2.02 -12.34 -10.59
N LEU A 5 -2.54 -12.92 -9.49
CA LEU A 5 -2.87 -12.20 -8.27
C LEU A 5 -1.88 -12.61 -7.17
N ARG A 6 -1.29 -11.63 -6.48
CA ARG A 6 -0.45 -11.85 -5.29
C ARG A 6 -0.91 -10.99 -4.13
N PHE A 7 -0.86 -11.58 -2.94
CA PHE A 7 -1.18 -10.92 -1.69
C PHE A 7 0.11 -10.62 -0.94
N PHE A 8 0.31 -9.34 -0.60
CA PHE A 8 1.51 -8.86 0.09
C PHE A 8 1.23 -8.46 1.56
N ALA A 9 0.16 -8.96 2.18
CA ALA A 9 -0.23 -8.49 3.52
C ALA A 9 0.73 -8.99 4.63
N LYS A 10 1.11 -8.10 5.56
CA LYS A 10 1.85 -8.43 6.80
C LYS A 10 1.05 -7.95 8.01
N GLY A 11 0.92 -8.80 9.03
CA GLY A 11 0.21 -8.46 10.27
C GLY A 11 0.82 -7.24 10.95
N GLY A 12 -0.03 -6.32 11.43
CA GLY A 12 0.39 -5.10 12.13
C GLY A 12 0.95 -3.98 11.23
N MET A 13 0.90 -4.14 9.90
CA MET A 13 1.35 -3.09 8.97
C MET A 13 0.45 -1.85 9.07
N THR A 14 1.08 -0.67 9.13
CA THR A 14 0.43 0.64 9.16
C THR A 14 0.72 1.42 7.88
N ALA A 15 -0.10 2.41 7.55
CA ALA A 15 0.10 3.28 6.39
C ALA A 15 1.40 4.09 6.49
N ALA A 16 1.84 4.43 7.71
CA ALA A 16 3.04 5.23 7.94
C ALA A 16 4.35 4.51 7.59
N ARG A 17 4.40 3.18 7.73
CA ARG A 17 5.57 2.33 7.44
C ARG A 17 5.15 1.12 6.62
N PRO A 18 4.99 1.26 5.29
CA PRO A 18 4.96 0.10 4.41
C PRO A 18 6.29 -0.65 4.55
N ASP A 19 6.22 -1.98 4.58
CA ASP A 19 7.40 -2.81 4.71
C ASP A 19 8.34 -2.63 3.51
N VAL A 20 9.65 -2.54 3.76
CA VAL A 20 10.66 -2.39 2.70
C VAL A 20 10.69 -3.64 1.81
N GLU A 21 10.49 -4.83 2.40
CA GLU A 21 10.39 -6.10 1.66
C GLU A 21 9.19 -6.08 0.72
N LEU A 22 8.05 -5.55 1.18
CA LEU A 22 6.84 -5.40 0.37
C LEU A 22 7.06 -4.51 -0.86
N LEU A 23 7.77 -3.38 -0.67
CA LEU A 23 8.09 -2.49 -1.79
C LEU A 23 9.05 -3.15 -2.80
N GLN A 24 9.97 -3.99 -2.33
CA GLN A 24 10.86 -4.77 -3.21
C GLN A 24 10.07 -5.84 -3.96
N GLU A 25 9.21 -6.59 -3.29
CA GLU A 25 8.37 -7.62 -3.90
C GLU A 25 7.43 -7.04 -4.96
N LEU A 26 6.83 -5.88 -4.69
CA LEU A 26 6.00 -5.17 -5.68
C LEU A 26 6.82 -4.72 -6.90
N LYS A 27 8.05 -4.25 -6.70
CA LYS A 27 8.96 -3.89 -7.81
C LYS A 27 9.36 -5.11 -8.64
N THR A 28 9.57 -6.27 -8.00
CA THR A 28 9.89 -7.51 -8.72
C THR A 28 8.68 -8.04 -9.49
N PHE A 29 7.50 -7.97 -8.89
CA PHE A 29 6.26 -8.47 -9.50
C PHE A 29 5.74 -7.57 -10.63
N GLN A 30 6.02 -6.27 -10.59
CA GLN A 30 5.56 -5.27 -11.57
C GLN A 30 4.05 -5.35 -11.85
N PRO A 31 3.18 -5.22 -10.82
CA PRO A 31 1.74 -5.28 -11.03
C PRO A 31 1.24 -4.08 -11.83
N HIS A 32 0.32 -4.34 -12.76
CA HIS A 32 -0.43 -3.29 -13.47
C HIS A 32 -1.42 -2.58 -12.54
N VAL A 33 -1.96 -3.31 -11.56
CA VAL A 33 -2.94 -2.83 -10.60
C VAL A 33 -2.53 -3.26 -9.20
N VAL A 34 -2.52 -2.31 -8.26
CA VAL A 34 -2.34 -2.57 -6.83
C VAL A 34 -3.57 -2.09 -6.08
N VAL A 35 -4.09 -2.95 -5.21
CA VAL A 35 -5.16 -2.59 -4.28
C VAL A 35 -4.54 -2.50 -2.90
N VAL A 36 -4.57 -1.31 -2.30
CA VAL A 36 -4.00 -1.02 -0.99
C VAL A 36 -5.14 -0.94 0.02
N VAL A 37 -5.11 -1.84 0.99
CA VAL A 37 -6.03 -1.86 2.14
C VAL A 37 -5.18 -1.71 3.40
N LEU A 38 -5.00 -0.46 3.83
CA LEU A 38 -4.19 -0.06 5.00
C LEU A 38 -4.96 1.00 5.79
N GLY A 39 -4.60 1.21 7.07
CA GLY A 39 -5.29 2.15 7.96
C GLY A 39 -5.97 1.47 9.16
N GLY A 40 -6.37 0.20 9.05
CA GLY A 40 -7.03 -0.52 10.14
C GLY A 40 -6.16 -0.63 11.41
N ASN A 41 -4.86 -0.87 11.25
CA ASN A 41 -3.92 -0.89 12.37
C ASN A 41 -3.52 0.53 12.82
N ASP A 42 -3.64 1.51 11.94
CA ASP A 42 -3.30 2.90 12.24
C ASP A 42 -4.26 3.53 13.25
N ILE A 43 -5.52 3.06 13.33
CA ILE A 43 -6.51 3.46 14.35
C ILE A 43 -6.04 3.12 15.77
N CYS A 44 -5.30 2.01 15.92
CA CYS A 44 -4.76 1.56 17.20
C CYS A 44 -3.49 2.33 17.59
N THR A 45 -2.87 3.01 16.65
CA THR A 45 -1.75 3.92 16.90
C THR A 45 -2.30 5.34 17.00
N SER A 46 -1.71 6.22 17.80
CA SER A 46 -2.21 7.58 18.05
C SER A 46 -2.10 8.53 16.82
N SER A 47 -2.22 8.01 15.61
CA SER A 47 -2.15 8.70 14.33
C SER A 47 -3.46 9.43 14.05
N SER A 48 -3.38 10.67 13.58
CA SER A 48 -4.58 11.38 13.14
C SER A 48 -5.06 10.83 11.78
N PRO A 49 -6.36 10.91 11.47
CA PRO A 49 -6.86 10.55 10.14
C PRO A 49 -6.14 11.29 9.00
N ALA A 50 -5.71 12.54 9.24
CA ALA A 50 -4.95 13.32 8.27
C ALA A 50 -3.57 12.71 7.99
N ASP A 51 -2.89 12.19 9.01
CA ASP A 51 -1.58 11.54 8.87
C ASP A 51 -1.68 10.21 8.11
N ILE A 52 -2.77 9.47 8.34
CA ILE A 52 -3.08 8.22 7.63
C ILE A 52 -3.26 8.52 6.15
N VAL A 53 -4.12 9.49 5.82
CA VAL A 53 -4.37 9.90 4.42
C VAL A 53 -3.09 10.39 3.76
N SER A 54 -2.29 11.23 4.42
CA SER A 54 -1.01 11.72 3.90
C SER A 54 -0.05 10.56 3.61
N SER A 55 0.01 9.57 4.49
CA SER A 55 0.86 8.39 4.32
C SER A 55 0.40 7.50 3.16
N LEU A 56 -0.92 7.31 3.00
CA LEU A 56 -1.49 6.56 1.87
C LEU A 56 -1.24 7.27 0.53
N LEU A 57 -1.36 8.59 0.47
CA LEU A 57 -1.03 9.38 -0.73
C LEU A 57 0.45 9.25 -1.09
N ARG A 58 1.34 9.31 -0.10
CA ARG A 58 2.78 9.09 -0.33
C ARG A 58 3.06 7.70 -0.88
N LEU A 59 2.43 6.66 -0.33
CA LEU A 59 2.54 5.29 -0.84
C LEU A 59 2.04 5.19 -2.28
N GLN A 60 0.91 5.82 -2.61
CA GLN A 60 0.39 5.87 -3.97
C GLN A 60 1.40 6.49 -4.95
N THR A 61 2.04 7.61 -4.57
CA THR A 61 3.10 8.23 -5.37
C THR A 61 4.27 7.27 -5.58
N GLN A 62 4.75 6.60 -4.53
CA GLN A 62 5.86 5.64 -4.62
C GLN A 62 5.53 4.45 -5.54
N LEU A 63 4.29 3.96 -5.51
CA LEU A 63 3.84 2.87 -6.39
C LEU A 63 3.78 3.31 -7.85
N HIS A 64 3.34 4.54 -8.11
CA HIS A 64 3.29 5.10 -9.45
C HIS A 64 4.70 5.33 -10.02
N GLU A 65 5.63 5.84 -9.21
CA GLU A 65 7.05 5.96 -9.56
C GLU A 65 7.71 4.60 -9.83
N ALA A 66 7.22 3.53 -9.19
CA ALA A 66 7.66 2.15 -9.43
C ALA A 66 7.06 1.51 -10.71
N GLY A 67 6.24 2.23 -11.48
CA GLY A 67 5.63 1.74 -12.71
C GLY A 67 4.23 1.13 -12.56
N THR A 68 3.63 1.21 -11.37
CA THR A 68 2.25 0.70 -11.15
C THR A 68 1.25 1.62 -11.83
N THR A 69 0.46 1.09 -12.77
CA THR A 69 -0.45 1.90 -13.59
C THR A 69 -1.67 2.41 -12.81
N ARG A 70 -2.18 1.64 -11.84
CA ARG A 70 -3.32 2.04 -11.00
C ARG A 70 -3.17 1.53 -9.57
N ALA A 71 -3.22 2.44 -8.61
CA ALA A 71 -3.29 2.13 -7.18
C ALA A 71 -4.65 2.57 -6.62
N PHE A 72 -5.38 1.65 -6.00
CA PHE A 72 -6.66 1.93 -5.34
C PHE A 72 -6.45 1.91 -3.83
N LEU A 73 -6.79 3.02 -3.17
CA LEU A 73 -6.71 3.15 -1.72
C LEU A 73 -8.11 2.92 -1.13
N GLN A 74 -8.25 1.92 -0.26
CA GLN A 74 -9.48 1.73 0.52
C GLN A 74 -9.20 2.07 1.99
N HIS A 75 -9.82 3.15 2.47
CA HIS A 75 -9.86 3.49 3.89
C HIS A 75 -10.98 2.66 4.55
N LEU A 76 -10.65 1.95 5.64
CA LEU A 76 -11.60 1.26 6.50
C LEU A 76 -12.02 2.13 7.68
#